data_AF-A0AAV7T7V4-F1
#
_entry.id   AF-A0AAV7T7V4-F1
#
_cell.length_a   1.000
_cell.length_b   1.000
_cell.length_c   1.000
_cell.angle_alpha   90.00
_cell.angle_beta   90.00
_cell.angle_gamma   90.00
#
_symmetry.space_group_name_H-M   'P 1'
#
loop_
_entity.id
_entity.type
_entity.pdbx_description
1 polymer ?
#
loop_
_entity_poly.entity_id
_entity_poly.type
_entity_poly.pdbx_seq_one_letter_code
_entity_poly.pdbx_strand_id
1 'polypeptide(L)'
;MPRRRTTSKQPGKLSRQLLFSEALNHQRAPPTEEHSLTPPSSMAESTQGATMDCILQEISAVGRKLEGMDSAMVSLMAETKSMQLDIAGFQKQVTGLEQRVTTVETHITSWVDRDQELLYLRSKQIDLEDRSRRDNVRFLGFLENIKGADIHSYLRETLPKLTGIIFYPPLEFQRVGLQYQTQSMDTASSIRPQDPLGPLLSVASSASAPEDTGRPTAGSHPRGRDMERLTKSYDDRDQRCRRWRCIRR
;
A
#
# COMPACT_ATOMS: atom_id res chain seq x y z
N MET A 1 31.71 25.32 1.90
CA MET A 1 32.12 24.00 1.35
C MET A 1 31.34 22.92 2.11
N PRO A 2 30.66 21.92 1.49
CA PRO A 2 30.52 21.60 0.07
C PRO A 2 29.09 21.73 -0.50
N ARG A 3 29.10 22.19 -1.76
CA ARG A 3 28.20 22.09 -2.92
C ARG A 3 26.91 21.25 -2.80
N ARG A 4 25.75 21.93 -2.87
CA ARG A 4 24.48 21.36 -3.36
C ARG A 4 24.50 21.34 -4.89
N ARG A 5 24.43 20.14 -5.48
CA ARG A 5 24.26 19.94 -6.93
C ARG A 5 22.80 20.15 -7.31
N THR A 6 22.61 21.00 -8.31
CA THR A 6 21.39 21.21 -9.09
C THR A 6 21.25 20.10 -10.13
N THR A 7 20.08 19.47 -10.23
CA THR A 7 19.65 18.69 -11.41
C THR A 7 18.26 19.21 -11.78
N SER A 8 18.17 20.19 -12.68
CA SER A 8 17.97 19.99 -14.12
C SER A 8 16.77 19.09 -14.42
N LYS A 9 15.61 19.75 -14.60
CA LYS A 9 14.36 19.16 -15.06
C LYS A 9 14.28 19.43 -16.57
N GLN A 10 14.64 18.44 -17.38
CA GLN A 10 14.46 18.46 -18.83
C GLN A 10 13.13 17.78 -19.20
N PRO A 11 12.36 18.32 -20.15
CA PRO A 11 11.17 17.69 -20.70
C PRO A 11 11.52 16.90 -21.98
N GLY A 12 11.37 15.58 -21.96
CA GLY A 12 11.38 14.73 -23.16
C GLY A 12 10.02 14.04 -23.25
N LYS A 13 9.13 14.43 -24.16
CA LYS A 13 9.07 13.97 -25.57
C LYS A 13 9.13 12.46 -25.67
N LEU A 14 8.00 11.84 -26.03
CA LEU A 14 7.83 10.95 -27.19
C LEU A 14 6.54 10.10 -27.01
N SER A 15 5.37 10.72 -27.17
CA SER A 15 4.19 9.98 -27.66
C SER A 15 4.25 9.99 -29.18
N ARG A 16 4.92 8.98 -29.74
CA ARG A 16 4.96 8.74 -31.18
C ARG A 16 4.44 7.34 -31.43
N GLN A 17 3.38 7.29 -32.26
CA GLN A 17 2.96 6.16 -33.08
C GLN A 17 2.21 5.01 -32.40
N LEU A 18 0.88 5.14 -32.39
CA LEU A 18 -0.03 4.03 -32.61
C LEU A 18 -1.10 4.49 -33.61
N LEU A 19 -0.72 4.58 -34.89
CA LEU A 19 -1.62 4.57 -36.03
C LEU A 19 -0.80 4.12 -37.25
N PHE A 20 -0.68 2.81 -37.44
CA PHE A 20 -0.24 2.22 -38.70
C PHE A 20 -1.03 0.94 -38.91
N SER A 21 -2.25 1.10 -39.42
CA SER A 21 -3.03 0.01 -39.99
C SER A 21 -4.02 0.63 -40.97
N GLU A 22 -3.51 1.04 -42.13
CA GLU A 22 -4.30 1.26 -43.34
C GLU A 22 -3.34 1.53 -44.51
N ALA A 23 -2.99 0.47 -45.24
CA ALA A 23 -2.62 0.54 -46.66
C ALA A 23 -2.21 -0.86 -47.13
N LEU A 24 -3.12 -1.59 -47.77
CA LEU A 24 -2.82 -2.45 -48.91
C LEU A 24 -4.13 -2.73 -49.66
N ASN A 25 -4.60 -1.74 -50.41
CA ASN A 25 -5.53 -1.98 -51.50
C ASN A 25 -4.82 -1.60 -52.81
N HIS A 26 -4.37 -2.63 -53.53
CA HIS A 26 -3.81 -2.55 -54.86
C HIS A 26 -4.94 -2.38 -55.88
N GLN A 27 -5.05 -1.21 -56.51
CA GLN A 27 -5.60 -1.10 -57.87
C GLN A 27 -4.77 -0.09 -58.66
N ARG A 28 -3.79 -0.62 -59.40
CA ARG A 28 -3.09 0.11 -60.46
C ARG A 28 -3.73 -0.32 -61.77
N ALA A 29 -4.58 0.55 -62.32
CA ALA A 29 -5.07 0.44 -63.69
C ALA A 29 -3.92 0.64 -64.70
N PRO A 30 -3.88 -0.10 -65.81
CA PRO A 30 -2.97 0.18 -66.91
C PRO A 30 -3.54 1.23 -67.88
N PRO A 31 -2.69 1.94 -68.65
CA PRO A 31 -3.11 2.96 -69.60
C PRO A 31 -3.68 2.35 -70.89
N THR A 32 -4.70 3.01 -71.41
CA THR A 32 -5.26 2.83 -72.75
C THR A 32 -4.28 3.40 -73.77
N GLU A 33 -3.69 2.57 -74.62
CA GLU A 33 -3.07 3.02 -75.86
C GLU A 33 -3.74 2.35 -77.06
N GLU A 34 -4.14 3.21 -78.00
CA GLU A 34 -4.74 2.87 -79.28
C GLU A 34 -3.69 2.31 -80.23
N HIS A 35 -3.99 1.21 -80.93
CA HIS A 35 -3.27 0.85 -82.15
C HIS A 35 -4.23 0.44 -83.27
N SER A 36 -4.14 1.24 -84.32
CA SER A 36 -4.77 1.15 -85.63
C SER A 36 -4.46 -0.15 -86.40
N LEU A 37 -5.49 -0.65 -87.06
CA LEU A 37 -5.45 -1.70 -88.09
C LEU A 37 -4.71 -1.22 -89.35
N THR A 38 -3.66 -1.95 -89.77
CA THR A 38 -3.31 -2.14 -91.19
C THR A 38 -2.54 -3.46 -91.35
N PRO A 39 -2.84 -4.31 -92.35
CA PRO A 39 -1.99 -5.43 -92.74
C PRO A 39 -1.15 -5.06 -93.97
N PRO A 40 0.07 -5.60 -94.08
CA PRO A 40 0.47 -6.11 -95.38
C PRO A 40 1.01 -7.54 -95.34
N SER A 41 0.55 -8.24 -96.36
CA SER A 41 0.98 -9.50 -96.96
C SER A 41 2.50 -9.80 -96.99
N SER A 42 2.77 -11.10 -96.97
CA SER A 42 3.98 -11.83 -97.37
C SER A 42 5.17 -11.82 -96.41
N MET A 43 5.53 -13.02 -95.91
CA MET A 43 6.89 -13.53 -95.62
C MET A 43 6.73 -14.82 -94.79
N ALA A 44 6.28 -15.89 -95.44
CA ALA A 44 6.15 -17.21 -94.84
C ALA A 44 7.49 -17.97 -94.91
N GLU A 45 8.54 -17.53 -94.19
CA GLU A 45 9.73 -18.37 -93.91
C GLU A 45 10.73 -17.84 -92.85
N SER A 46 10.34 -16.93 -91.95
CA SER A 46 11.21 -16.41 -90.87
C SER A 46 10.50 -16.29 -89.50
N THR A 47 9.19 -16.54 -89.45
CA THR A 47 8.34 -16.40 -88.26
C THR A 47 8.66 -17.37 -87.13
N GLN A 48 9.29 -18.51 -87.41
CA GLN A 48 9.67 -19.50 -86.39
C GLN A 48 10.89 -19.07 -85.56
N GLY A 49 11.82 -18.30 -86.14
CA GLY A 49 12.99 -17.77 -85.42
C GLY A 49 12.63 -16.64 -84.46
N ALA A 50 11.85 -15.66 -84.94
CA ALA A 50 11.41 -14.52 -84.11
C ALA A 50 10.50 -14.93 -82.94
N THR A 51 9.67 -15.98 -83.11
CA THR A 51 8.83 -16.52 -82.03
C THR A 51 9.65 -17.28 -80.99
N MET A 52 10.68 -18.01 -81.39
CA MET A 52 11.60 -18.69 -80.48
C MET A 52 12.41 -17.70 -79.62
N ASP A 53 12.92 -16.62 -80.22
CA ASP A 53 13.67 -15.58 -79.50
C ASP A 53 12.79 -14.88 -78.45
N CYS A 54 11.52 -14.62 -78.77
CA CYS A 54 10.54 -14.07 -77.82
C CYS A 54 10.32 -15.01 -76.62
N ILE A 55 10.18 -16.32 -76.86
CA ILE A 55 10.03 -17.33 -75.81
C ILE A 55 11.27 -17.38 -74.92
N LEU A 56 12.48 -17.37 -75.50
CA LEU A 56 13.74 -17.36 -74.74
C LEU A 56 13.87 -16.09 -73.88
N GLN A 57 13.45 -14.94 -74.40
CA GLN A 57 13.41 -13.70 -73.64
C GLN A 57 12.46 -13.78 -72.45
N GLU A 58 11.27 -14.36 -72.64
CA GLU A 58 10.28 -14.55 -71.58
C GLU A 58 10.75 -15.55 -70.51
N ILE A 59 11.38 -16.67 -70.93
CA ILE A 59 12.04 -17.61 -70.02
C ILE A 59 13.11 -16.90 -69.17
N SER A 60 13.94 -16.04 -69.80
CA SER A 60 14.95 -15.27 -69.07
C SER A 60 14.34 -14.28 -68.07
N ALA A 61 13.19 -13.68 -68.42
CA ALA A 61 12.46 -12.76 -67.55
C ALA A 61 11.84 -13.50 -66.35
N VAL A 62 11.28 -14.68 -66.58
CA VAL A 62 10.81 -15.58 -65.51
C VAL A 62 11.96 -15.99 -64.59
N GLY A 63 13.12 -16.34 -65.16
CA GLY A 63 14.32 -16.69 -64.39
C GLY A 63 14.76 -15.57 -63.45
N ARG A 64 14.88 -14.33 -63.94
CA ARG A 64 15.21 -13.16 -63.11
C ARG A 64 14.19 -12.90 -62.01
N LYS A 65 12.89 -13.11 -62.30
CA LYS A 65 11.83 -12.95 -61.29
C LYS A 65 11.93 -14.01 -60.20
N LEU A 66 12.25 -15.25 -60.56
CA LEU A 66 12.49 -16.35 -59.62
C LEU A 66 13.67 -16.05 -58.70
N GLU A 67 14.80 -15.59 -59.25
CA GLU A 67 15.96 -15.16 -58.45
C GLU A 67 15.61 -14.02 -57.48
N GLY A 68 14.80 -13.05 -57.93
CA GLY A 68 14.28 -11.98 -57.08
C GLY A 68 13.40 -12.49 -55.93
N MET A 69 12.54 -13.47 -56.20
CA MET A 69 11.71 -14.13 -55.19
C MET A 69 12.55 -14.92 -54.19
N ASP A 70 13.57 -15.65 -54.64
CA ASP A 70 14.49 -16.40 -53.78
C ASP A 70 15.23 -15.46 -52.83
N SER A 71 15.73 -14.33 -53.33
CA SER A 71 16.37 -13.30 -52.51
C SER A 71 15.42 -12.72 -51.46
N ALA A 72 14.17 -12.40 -51.85
CA ALA A 72 13.15 -11.92 -50.92
C ALA A 72 12.80 -12.97 -49.85
N MET A 73 12.71 -14.25 -50.22
CA MET A 73 12.44 -15.35 -49.30
C MET A 73 13.57 -15.52 -48.28
N VAL A 74 14.83 -15.44 -48.71
CA VAL A 74 15.99 -15.47 -47.80
C VAL A 74 15.96 -14.29 -46.82
N SER A 75 15.63 -13.09 -47.29
CA SER A 75 15.50 -11.90 -46.43
C SER A 75 14.39 -12.08 -45.38
N LEU A 76 13.21 -12.56 -45.80
CA LEU A 76 12.09 -12.83 -44.88
C LEU A 76 12.43 -13.90 -43.85
N MET A 77 13.17 -14.95 -44.24
CA MET A 77 13.65 -15.96 -43.30
C MET A 77 14.61 -15.37 -42.26
N ALA A 78 15.50 -14.47 -42.68
CA ALA A 78 16.42 -13.79 -41.77
C ALA A 78 15.67 -12.91 -40.77
N GLU A 79 14.71 -12.11 -41.24
CA GLU A 79 13.88 -11.26 -40.39
C GLU A 79 13.01 -12.07 -39.43
N THR A 80 12.42 -13.18 -39.91
CA THR A 80 11.64 -14.11 -39.08
C THR A 80 12.49 -14.70 -37.95
N LYS A 81 13.74 -15.09 -38.23
CA LYS A 81 14.68 -15.56 -37.20
C LYS A 81 15.02 -14.47 -36.20
N SER A 82 15.22 -13.23 -36.65
CA SER A 82 15.44 -12.09 -35.75
C SER A 82 14.25 -11.89 -34.81
N MET A 83 13.02 -11.87 -35.35
CA MET A 83 11.81 -11.75 -34.55
C MET A 83 11.66 -12.88 -33.53
N GLN A 84 12.02 -14.11 -33.89
CA GLN A 84 12.02 -15.24 -32.95
C GLN A 84 12.97 -15.02 -31.77
N LEU A 85 14.15 -14.45 -32.02
CA LEU A 85 15.10 -14.11 -30.96
C LEU A 85 14.58 -12.98 -30.07
N ASP A 86 13.98 -11.96 -30.65
CA ASP A 86 13.39 -10.84 -29.90
C ASP A 86 12.23 -11.32 -29.02
N ILE A 87 11.35 -12.18 -29.54
CA ILE A 87 10.26 -12.81 -28.78
C ILE A 87 10.82 -13.61 -27.60
N ALA A 88 11.86 -14.42 -27.81
CA ALA A 88 12.51 -15.16 -26.72
C ALA A 88 13.14 -14.22 -25.68
N GLY A 89 13.68 -13.08 -26.12
CA GLY A 89 14.17 -12.01 -25.25
C GLY A 89 13.06 -11.40 -24.39
N PHE A 90 11.93 -11.05 -25.00
CA PHE A 90 10.77 -10.52 -24.29
C PHE A 90 10.18 -11.52 -23.31
N GLN A 91 10.09 -12.80 -23.66
CA GLN A 91 9.64 -13.85 -22.73
C GLN A 91 10.48 -13.87 -21.46
N LYS A 92 11.81 -13.81 -21.57
CA LYS A 92 12.71 -13.75 -20.41
C LYS A 92 12.48 -12.51 -19.56
N GLN A 93 12.27 -11.35 -20.19
CA GLN A 93 12.00 -10.10 -19.48
C GLN A 93 10.67 -10.15 -18.74
N VAL A 94 9.62 -10.68 -19.38
CA VAL A 94 8.29 -10.84 -18.78
C VAL A 94 8.38 -11.76 -17.56
N THR A 95 8.99 -12.94 -17.68
CA THR A 95 9.17 -13.84 -16.53
C THR A 95 9.97 -13.19 -15.39
N GLY A 96 11.00 -12.41 -15.71
CA GLY A 96 11.76 -11.66 -14.70
C GLY A 96 10.94 -10.58 -14.00
N LEU A 97 10.04 -9.90 -14.72
CA LEU A 97 9.12 -8.93 -14.13
C LEU A 97 8.06 -9.62 -13.27
N GLU A 98 7.49 -10.73 -13.71
CA GLU A 98 6.54 -11.52 -12.94
C GLU A 98 7.13 -11.95 -11.58
N GLN A 99 8.35 -12.47 -11.57
CA GLN A 99 9.04 -12.85 -10.33
C GLN A 99 9.24 -11.66 -9.37
N ARG A 100 9.61 -10.49 -9.91
CA ARG A 100 9.77 -9.27 -9.11
C ARG A 100 8.43 -8.80 -8.54
N VAL A 101 7.35 -8.88 -9.32
CA VAL A 101 6.00 -8.55 -8.86
C VAL A 101 5.58 -9.49 -7.74
N THR A 102 5.72 -10.81 -7.91
CA THR A 102 5.42 -11.79 -6.85
C THR A 102 6.22 -11.52 -5.58
N THR A 103 7.50 -11.17 -5.70
CA THR A 103 8.34 -10.82 -4.54
C THR A 103 7.78 -9.59 -3.82
N VAL A 104 7.45 -8.52 -4.56
CA VAL A 104 6.85 -7.31 -3.98
C VAL A 104 5.51 -7.61 -3.32
N GLU A 105 4.65 -8.43 -3.93
CA GLU A 105 3.37 -8.85 -3.36
C GLU A 105 3.57 -9.58 -2.03
N THR A 106 4.54 -10.50 -1.93
CA THR A 106 4.86 -11.18 -0.67
C THR A 106 5.39 -10.23 0.42
N HIS A 107 6.11 -9.18 0.04
CA HIS A 107 6.54 -8.17 1.01
C HIS A 107 5.36 -7.36 1.53
N ILE A 108 4.45 -6.95 0.64
CA ILE A 108 3.24 -6.19 1.02
C ILE A 108 2.39 -6.98 2.01
N THR A 109 2.13 -8.26 1.74
CA THR A 109 1.35 -9.11 2.68
C THR A 109 2.05 -9.20 4.03
N SER A 110 3.37 -9.40 4.05
CA SER A 110 4.13 -9.45 5.31
C SER A 110 4.07 -8.15 6.11
N TRP A 111 4.00 -6.98 5.45
CA TRP A 111 3.86 -5.69 6.14
C TRP A 111 2.47 -5.49 6.71
N VAL A 112 1.43 -5.92 5.97
CA VAL A 112 0.05 -5.87 6.45
C VAL A 112 -0.12 -6.73 7.71
N ASP A 113 0.45 -7.94 7.73
CA ASP A 113 0.39 -8.83 8.90
C ASP A 113 1.08 -8.19 10.13
N ARG A 114 2.23 -7.55 9.93
CA ARG A 114 2.94 -6.84 11.01
C ARG A 114 2.16 -5.63 11.53
N ASP A 115 1.51 -4.88 10.66
CA ASP A 115 0.69 -3.73 11.09
C ASP A 115 -0.51 -4.18 11.93
N GLN A 116 -1.15 -5.28 11.54
CA GLN A 116 -2.22 -5.89 12.35
C GLN A 116 -1.71 -6.35 13.73
N GLU A 117 -0.54 -6.96 13.80
CA GLU A 117 0.09 -7.34 15.07
C GLU A 117 0.39 -6.11 15.95
N LEU A 118 0.92 -5.03 15.36
CA LEU A 118 1.19 -3.78 16.08
C LEU A 118 -0.10 -3.17 16.64
N LEU A 119 -1.19 -3.17 15.89
CA LEU A 119 -2.49 -2.70 16.37
C LEU A 119 -3.02 -3.55 17.53
N TYR A 120 -2.89 -4.88 17.42
CA TYR A 120 -3.26 -5.79 18.50
C TYR A 120 -2.43 -5.53 19.78
N LEU A 121 -1.11 -5.44 19.64
CA LEU A 121 -0.20 -5.19 20.76
C LEU A 121 -0.46 -3.83 21.41
N ARG A 122 -0.72 -2.78 20.62
CA ARG A 122 -1.12 -1.47 21.15
C ARG A 122 -2.42 -1.51 21.92
N SER A 123 -3.44 -2.19 21.39
CA SER A 123 -4.72 -2.37 22.10
C SER A 123 -4.53 -3.08 23.43
N LYS A 124 -3.71 -4.15 23.45
CA LYS A 124 -3.38 -4.89 24.67
C LYS A 124 -2.59 -4.05 25.66
N GLN A 125 -1.65 -3.22 25.18
CA GLN A 125 -0.90 -2.31 26.02
C GLN A 125 -1.83 -1.32 26.72
N ILE A 126 -2.76 -0.71 25.98
CA ILE A 126 -3.75 0.22 26.55
C ILE A 126 -4.62 -0.50 27.60
N ASP A 127 -5.13 -1.70 27.31
CA ASP A 127 -5.94 -2.45 28.28
C ASP A 127 -5.15 -2.78 29.56
N LEU A 128 -3.88 -3.16 29.45
CA LEU A 128 -3.02 -3.42 30.61
C LEU A 128 -2.69 -2.14 31.38
N GLU A 129 -2.43 -1.03 30.68
CA GLU A 129 -2.18 0.27 31.29
C GLU A 129 -3.42 0.78 32.04
N ASP A 130 -4.60 0.63 31.43
CA ASP A 130 -5.87 0.98 32.05
C ASP A 130 -6.13 0.13 33.29
N ARG A 131 -5.96 -1.21 33.21
CA ARG A 131 -6.10 -2.09 34.37
C ARG A 131 -5.12 -1.74 35.48
N SER A 132 -3.88 -1.41 35.14
CA SER A 132 -2.88 -0.99 36.12
C SER A 132 -3.20 0.37 36.75
N ARG A 133 -3.98 1.23 36.08
CA ARG A 133 -4.35 2.57 36.58
C ARG A 133 -5.72 2.63 37.23
N ARG A 134 -6.59 1.63 37.05
CA ARG A 134 -7.94 1.60 37.65
C ARG A 134 -7.92 1.83 39.15
N ASP A 135 -6.92 1.27 39.83
CA ASP A 135 -6.82 1.34 41.28
C ASP A 135 -6.02 2.57 41.74
N ASN A 136 -5.48 3.36 40.81
CA ASN A 136 -4.68 4.55 41.07
C ASN A 136 -5.56 5.81 41.01
N VAL A 137 -5.81 6.41 42.18
CA VAL A 137 -6.49 7.70 42.28
C VAL A 137 -5.46 8.82 42.27
N ARG A 138 -5.72 9.87 41.48
CA ARG A 138 -4.93 11.10 41.46
C ARG A 138 -5.66 12.21 42.18
N PHE A 139 -5.04 12.76 43.21
CA PHE A 139 -5.53 13.97 43.87
C PHE A 139 -4.74 15.18 43.37
N LEU A 140 -5.45 16.25 43.03
CA LEU A 140 -4.93 17.52 42.54
C LEU A 140 -5.18 18.61 43.59
N GLY A 141 -4.28 19.60 43.69
CA GLY A 141 -4.48 20.78 44.53
C GLY A 141 -4.05 20.63 46.00
N PHE A 142 -3.22 19.63 46.33
CA PHE A 142 -2.61 19.56 47.64
C PHE A 142 -1.51 20.63 47.81
N LEU A 143 -1.45 21.24 48.99
CA LEU A 143 -0.42 22.22 49.31
C LEU A 143 0.96 21.55 49.38
N GLU A 144 1.97 22.17 48.78
CA GLU A 144 3.34 21.61 48.73
C GLU A 144 4.00 21.45 50.11
N ASN A 145 3.47 22.12 51.14
CA ASN A 145 4.00 22.09 52.50
C ASN A 145 3.78 20.74 53.20
N ILE A 146 3.13 19.77 52.55
CA ILE A 146 2.96 18.40 53.06
C ILE A 146 4.25 17.55 52.84
N LYS A 147 5.28 18.09 52.15
CA LYS A 147 6.61 17.47 51.98
C LYS A 147 7.29 17.26 53.34
N GLY A 148 7.06 16.12 53.98
CA GLY A 148 7.74 15.71 55.22
C GLY A 148 6.82 15.11 56.28
N ALA A 149 5.50 15.35 56.19
CA ALA A 149 4.53 14.64 57.01
C ALA A 149 4.18 13.29 56.37
N ASP A 150 3.89 12.28 57.18
CA ASP A 150 3.41 10.98 56.70
C ASP A 150 2.12 11.17 55.88
N ILE A 151 2.26 11.11 54.56
CA ILE A 151 1.18 11.42 53.61
C ILE A 151 0.00 10.46 53.82
N HIS A 152 0.28 9.21 54.24
CA HIS A 152 -0.77 8.25 54.57
C HIS A 152 -1.65 8.75 55.72
N SER A 153 -1.04 9.25 56.79
CA SER A 153 -1.74 9.81 57.95
C SER A 153 -2.55 11.04 57.57
N TYR A 154 -1.96 11.96 56.80
CA TYR A 154 -2.66 13.16 56.32
C TYR A 154 -3.89 12.82 55.46
N LEU A 155 -3.78 11.87 54.52
CA LEU A 155 -4.92 11.46 53.69
C LEU A 155 -6.02 10.76 54.48
N ARG A 156 -5.64 9.91 55.42
CA ARG A 156 -6.61 9.20 56.27
C ARG A 156 -7.43 10.17 57.12
N GLU A 157 -6.84 11.27 57.54
CA GLU A 157 -7.53 12.33 58.27
C GLU A 157 -8.34 13.27 57.36
N THR A 158 -7.80 13.63 56.20
CA THR A 158 -8.38 14.69 55.36
C THR A 158 -9.43 14.18 54.38
N LEU A 159 -9.31 12.96 53.84
CA LEU A 159 -10.28 12.43 52.89
C LEU A 159 -11.70 12.29 53.47
N PRO A 160 -11.91 11.77 54.69
CA PRO A 160 -13.25 11.75 55.29
C PRO A 160 -13.82 13.15 55.48
N LYS A 161 -12.99 14.14 55.85
CA LYS A 161 -13.40 15.54 56.03
C LYS A 161 -13.82 16.19 54.70
N LEU A 162 -13.08 15.92 53.62
CA LEU A 162 -13.36 16.49 52.30
C LEU A 162 -14.54 15.80 51.58
N THR A 163 -14.67 14.49 51.74
CA THR A 163 -15.70 13.71 51.03
C THR A 163 -17.01 13.60 51.80
N GLY A 164 -16.98 13.79 53.13
CA GLY A 164 -18.12 13.53 54.02
C GLY A 164 -18.49 12.06 54.14
N ILE A 165 -17.65 11.16 53.60
CA ILE A 165 -17.87 9.72 53.60
C ILE A 165 -17.03 9.10 54.72
N ILE A 166 -17.69 8.30 55.55
CA ILE A 166 -17.02 7.49 56.56
C ILE A 166 -16.73 6.13 55.90
N PHE A 167 -15.45 5.80 55.77
CA PHE A 167 -15.00 4.53 55.21
C PHE A 167 -14.92 3.48 56.31
N TYR A 168 -15.65 2.37 56.15
CA TYR A 168 -15.54 1.18 57.00
C TYR A 168 -15.43 -0.08 56.11
N PRO A 169 -14.30 -0.82 56.14
CA PRO A 169 -13.11 -0.62 56.98
C PRO A 169 -12.32 0.66 56.65
N PRO A 170 -11.39 1.10 57.54
CA PRO A 170 -10.54 2.26 57.29
C PRO A 170 -9.78 2.13 55.97
N LEU A 171 -9.61 3.24 55.25
CA LEU A 171 -8.86 3.27 53.99
C LEU A 171 -7.43 2.75 54.20
N GLU A 172 -7.07 1.75 53.40
CA GLU A 172 -5.72 1.21 53.28
C GLU A 172 -5.15 1.63 51.92
N PHE A 173 -3.99 2.27 51.96
CA PHE A 173 -3.29 2.70 50.77
C PHE A 173 -2.11 1.77 50.54
N GLN A 174 -2.09 1.09 49.39
CA GLN A 174 -1.01 0.16 49.05
C GLN A 174 0.28 0.92 48.73
N ARG A 175 0.18 2.07 48.06
CA ARG A 175 1.32 2.93 47.73
C ARG A 175 0.84 4.36 47.57
N VAL A 176 1.57 5.31 48.17
CA VAL A 176 1.31 6.75 48.06
C VAL A 176 2.59 7.44 47.65
N GLY A 177 2.51 8.28 46.62
CA GLY A 177 3.66 9.04 46.14
C GLY A 177 3.26 10.40 45.62
N LEU A 178 4.13 11.39 45.86
CA LEU A 178 4.07 12.70 45.23
C LEU A 178 4.74 12.59 43.86
N GLN A 179 3.98 12.87 42.80
CA GLN A 179 4.50 13.06 41.47
C GLN A 179 4.62 14.55 41.20
N TYR A 180 5.85 15.01 40.97
CA TYR A 180 6.11 16.34 40.43
C TYR A 180 6.06 16.23 38.92
N GLN A 181 5.20 17.02 38.29
CA GLN A 181 5.21 17.13 36.84
C GLN A 181 6.33 18.11 36.47
N THR A 182 7.54 17.61 36.25
CA THR A 182 8.61 18.39 35.64
C THR A 182 8.26 18.60 34.18
N GLN A 183 7.81 19.81 33.81
CA GLN A 183 7.64 20.17 32.41
C GLN A 183 9.03 20.27 31.76
N SER A 184 9.39 19.32 30.90
CA SER A 184 10.45 19.55 29.92
C SER A 184 9.87 20.52 28.87
N MET A 185 10.40 21.73 28.81
CA MET A 185 10.02 22.73 27.82
C MET A 185 10.58 22.39 26.43
N ASP A 186 10.15 21.28 25.84
CA ASP A 186 10.48 20.96 24.44
C ASP A 186 9.24 21.13 23.56
N THR A 187 9.23 22.30 22.90
CA THR A 187 8.61 22.63 21.60
C THR A 187 7.12 22.33 21.37
N ALA A 188 6.34 23.43 21.43
CA ALA A 188 5.28 23.81 20.50
C ALA A 188 4.41 22.70 19.87
N SER A 189 3.37 22.24 20.58
CA SER A 189 2.08 21.83 19.97
C SER A 189 1.08 21.29 21.00
N SER A 190 0.46 22.16 21.81
CA SER A 190 -0.90 21.85 22.31
C SER A 190 -1.55 23.06 22.96
N ILE A 191 -2.40 23.76 22.18
CA ILE A 191 -3.34 24.74 22.71
C ILE A 191 -4.52 23.95 23.28
N ARG A 192 -4.39 23.50 24.52
CA ARG A 192 -5.54 23.24 25.40
C ARG A 192 -5.31 24.01 26.69
N PRO A 193 -6.35 24.63 27.29
CA PRO A 193 -6.20 25.23 28.61
C PRO A 193 -5.83 24.11 29.59
N GLN A 194 -4.59 24.13 30.07
CA GLN A 194 -4.10 23.21 31.09
C GLN A 194 -4.41 23.82 32.46
N ASP A 195 -5.11 23.05 33.29
CA ASP A 195 -5.45 23.43 34.67
C ASP A 195 -4.17 23.71 35.50
N PRO A 196 -4.23 24.64 36.47
CA PRO A 196 -3.05 25.09 37.21
C PRO A 196 -2.39 23.98 38.03
N LEU A 197 -1.06 24.03 38.01
CA LEU A 197 -0.07 23.11 38.57
C LEU A 197 -0.23 22.94 40.09
N GLY A 198 -0.39 21.69 40.53
CA GLY A 198 -0.23 21.27 41.92
C GLY A 198 0.35 19.85 41.97
N PRO A 199 0.99 19.46 43.09
CA PRO A 199 1.55 18.11 43.24
C PRO A 199 0.47 17.05 43.05
N LEU A 200 0.79 16.04 42.25
CA LEU A 200 -0.08 14.91 41.96
C LEU A 200 0.15 13.83 43.01
N LEU A 201 -0.88 13.50 43.77
CA LEU A 201 -0.80 12.37 44.67
C LEU A 201 -1.40 11.13 44.00
N SER A 202 -0.59 10.11 43.74
CA SER A 202 -1.06 8.82 43.22
C SER A 202 -1.27 7.84 44.36
N VAL A 203 -2.46 7.28 44.47
CA VAL A 203 -2.85 6.35 45.53
C VAL A 203 -3.39 5.07 44.93
N ALA A 204 -2.71 3.95 45.16
CA ALA A 204 -3.20 2.62 44.79
C ALA A 204 -4.08 2.08 45.94
N SER A 205 -5.34 1.74 45.66
CA SER A 205 -6.28 1.18 46.64
C SER A 205 -6.62 -0.26 46.28
N SER A 206 -6.33 -1.22 47.17
CA SER A 206 -6.75 -2.60 46.99
C SER A 206 -8.18 -2.78 47.51
N ALA A 207 -9.17 -2.78 46.62
CA ALA A 207 -10.48 -3.32 46.93
C ALA A 207 -10.45 -4.83 46.63
N SER A 208 -10.56 -5.67 47.65
CA SER A 208 -10.67 -7.12 47.49
C SER A 208 -11.97 -7.45 46.72
N ALA A 209 -11.85 -7.79 45.44
CA ALA A 209 -12.94 -8.37 44.67
C ALA A 209 -13.01 -9.89 44.92
N PRO A 210 -14.22 -10.50 44.92
CA PRO A 210 -14.36 -11.94 45.11
C PRO A 210 -13.77 -12.71 43.91
N GLU A 211 -13.08 -13.81 44.22
CA GLU A 211 -12.51 -14.74 43.24
C GLU A 211 -13.63 -15.36 42.40
N ASP A 212 -13.69 -15.00 41.11
CA ASP A 212 -14.51 -15.70 40.13
C ASP A 212 -13.61 -16.66 39.34
N THR A 213 -13.59 -17.92 39.80
CA THR A 213 -12.89 -19.04 39.16
C THR A 213 -13.64 -19.46 37.89
N GLY A 214 -13.38 -18.77 36.79
CA GLY A 214 -13.86 -19.14 35.45
C GLY A 214 -12.72 -19.22 34.45
N ARG A 215 -12.04 -20.37 34.39
CA ARG A 215 -10.97 -20.67 33.41
C ARG A 215 -11.58 -21.27 32.14
N PRO A 216 -11.45 -20.64 30.94
CA PRO A 216 -11.59 -21.35 29.68
C PRO A 216 -10.21 -21.70 29.15
N THR A 217 -10.09 -22.96 28.77
CA THR A 217 -8.94 -23.59 28.12
C THR A 217 -8.61 -22.94 26.77
N ALA A 218 -7.31 -22.92 26.46
CA ALA A 218 -6.75 -22.52 25.18
C ALA A 218 -7.32 -23.35 24.01
N GLY A 219 -7.54 -22.68 22.87
CA GLY A 219 -7.56 -23.34 21.56
C GLY A 219 -8.73 -23.00 20.66
N SER A 220 -8.78 -21.79 20.08
CA SER A 220 -9.31 -21.57 18.72
C SER A 220 -9.07 -20.14 18.25
N HIS A 221 -8.31 -19.98 17.17
CA HIS A 221 -8.25 -18.75 16.37
C HIS A 221 -9.63 -18.42 15.78
N PRO A 222 -10.18 -17.20 15.95
CA PRO A 222 -11.42 -16.83 15.28
C PRO A 222 -11.12 -16.36 13.85
N ARG A 223 -11.64 -17.10 12.87
CA ARG A 223 -11.66 -16.71 11.45
C ARG A 223 -12.71 -15.63 11.23
N GLY A 224 -12.27 -14.44 10.83
CA GLY A 224 -12.90 -13.53 9.85
C GLY A 224 -14.32 -12.96 10.05
N ARG A 225 -15.19 -13.52 10.90
CA ARG A 225 -16.59 -13.05 11.05
C ARG A 225 -16.99 -12.52 12.43
N ASP A 226 -16.11 -12.64 13.43
CA ASP A 226 -16.41 -12.23 14.82
C ASP A 226 -15.96 -10.79 15.17
N MET A 227 -15.20 -10.12 14.29
CA MET A 227 -14.71 -8.75 14.53
C MET A 227 -15.84 -7.70 14.53
N GLU A 228 -16.93 -7.89 13.77
CA GLU A 228 -18.07 -6.95 13.75
C GLU A 228 -18.93 -6.99 15.03
N ARG A 229 -18.85 -8.06 15.84
CA ARG A 229 -19.54 -8.11 17.14
C ARG A 229 -18.73 -7.44 18.25
N LEU A 230 -17.40 -7.42 18.14
CA LEU A 230 -16.53 -6.79 19.13
C LEU A 230 -16.58 -5.26 19.07
N THR A 231 -16.71 -4.68 17.87
CA THR A 231 -16.85 -3.22 17.71
C THR A 231 -18.18 -2.71 18.26
N LYS A 232 -19.30 -3.42 18.03
CA LYS A 232 -20.61 -3.06 18.60
C LYS A 232 -20.66 -3.16 20.13
N SER A 233 -19.89 -4.06 20.75
CA SER A 233 -19.81 -4.17 22.22
C SER A 233 -19.06 -3.00 22.87
N TYR A 234 -18.16 -2.34 22.13
CA TYR A 234 -17.39 -1.20 22.64
C TYR A 234 -18.24 0.08 22.68
N ASP A 235 -19.06 0.33 21.66
CA ASP A 235 -19.98 1.47 21.63
C ASP A 235 -21.01 1.43 22.78
N ASP A 236 -21.47 0.24 23.15
CA ASP A 236 -22.49 0.05 24.19
C ASP A 236 -21.94 0.22 25.63
N ARG A 237 -20.61 0.12 25.81
CA ARG A 237 -19.92 0.44 27.07
C ARG A 237 -19.61 1.92 27.19
N ASP A 238 -19.23 2.59 26.10
CA ASP A 238 -18.96 4.04 26.12
C ASP A 238 -20.25 4.84 26.41
N GLN A 239 -21.41 4.37 25.91
CA GLN A 239 -22.71 4.97 26.25
C GLN A 239 -23.08 4.82 27.74
N ARG A 240 -22.75 3.70 28.39
CA ARG A 240 -22.98 3.52 29.83
C ARG A 240 -22.08 4.42 30.67
N CYS A 241 -20.83 4.63 30.28
CA CYS A 241 -19.92 5.54 30.97
C CYS A 241 -20.32 7.01 30.86
N ARG A 242 -20.92 7.44 29.74
CA ARG A 242 -21.46 8.81 29.60
C ARG A 242 -22.68 9.06 30.48
N ARG A 243 -23.52 8.04 30.74
CA ARG A 243 -24.72 8.17 31.57
C ARG A 243 -24.40 8.48 33.04
N TRP A 244 -23.25 8.04 33.55
CA TRP A 244 -22.80 8.37 34.91
C TRP A 244 -22.22 9.78 35.06
N ARG A 245 -21.83 10.46 33.97
CA ARG A 245 -21.33 11.85 34.04
C ARG A 245 -22.42 12.91 34.15
N CYS A 246 -23.69 12.58 33.97
CA CYS A 246 -24.79 13.56 34.03
C CYS A 246 -25.57 13.59 35.35
N ILE A 247 -25.22 12.79 36.38
CA ILE A 247 -25.95 12.74 37.66
C ILE A 247 -25.34 13.67 38.74
N ARG A 248 -24.34 14.50 38.39
CA ARG A 248 -23.86 15.58 39.26
C ARG A 248 -23.91 16.92 38.55
N ARG A 249 -25.09 17.54 38.58
CA ARG A 249 -25.26 18.99 38.65
C ARG A 249 -26.27 19.28 39.73
#